data_AF-A0A388Q2S5-F1
#
_entry.id   AF-A0A388Q2S5-F1
#
_cell.length_a   1.000
_cell.length_b   1.000
_cell.length_c   1.000
_cell.angle_alpha   90.00
_cell.angle_beta   90.00
_cell.angle_gamma   90.00
#
_symmetry.space_group_name_H-M   'P 1'
#
loop_
_entity.id
_entity.type
_entity.pdbx_description
1 polymer ?
#
loop_
_entity_poly.entity_id
_entity_poly.type
_entity_poly.pdbx_seq_one_letter_code
_entity_poly.pdbx_strand_id
1 'polypeptide(L)'
;MGGANYFGDLNQSYSLKNARYSGGVFLKYNFTDYIALKLAGNYAFVGFDDKYSSNVYHKTRNLNFKSNIYESVIQAEFNFFQYDVLDFDHRFTPYVTIGVGMFWYNPYTIYDKKRYDLRPLGTEGQNYEEYKSRRYTTTAVAFPIGLGFKYWMSKGITFGMEVASRSTTTDYLDDVSTTYVGQDKFVDVDPSPYPAPAALLQDRSVEVTQTPIGIKGRQRGISTTNDKYLLFQATLSFRFPTYKCPGQR
;
A
#
# COMPACT_ATOMS: atom_id res chain seq x y z
N MET A 1 2.28 8.96 12.42
CA MET A 1 0.92 8.72 11.87
C MET A 1 0.73 9.62 10.65
N GLY A 2 -0.21 9.30 9.78
CA GLY A 2 -0.58 10.17 8.67
C GLY A 2 -1.50 9.46 7.67
N GLY A 3 -1.24 9.69 6.39
CA GLY A 3 -2.03 9.16 5.28
C GLY A 3 -1.40 7.95 4.59
N ALA A 4 -2.23 7.22 3.85
CA ALA A 4 -1.82 6.21 2.89
C ALA A 4 -2.64 6.33 1.60
N ASN A 5 -2.04 6.05 0.45
CA ASN A 5 -2.75 6.02 -0.82
C ASN A 5 -2.24 4.90 -1.71
N TYR A 6 -3.12 4.35 -2.53
CA TYR A 6 -2.85 3.27 -3.47
C TYR A 6 -2.72 3.81 -4.89
N PHE A 7 -1.78 3.27 -5.65
CA PHE A 7 -1.58 3.54 -7.08
C PHE A 7 -1.39 2.21 -7.81
N GLY A 8 -2.19 1.99 -8.85
CA GLY A 8 -2.18 0.75 -9.61
C GLY A 8 -3.44 0.65 -10.47
N ASP A 9 -3.97 -0.54 -10.66
CA ASP A 9 -5.02 -0.83 -11.64
C ASP A 9 -6.33 -0.07 -11.43
N LEU A 10 -6.73 0.18 -10.19
CA LEU A 10 -7.87 1.04 -9.89
C LEU A 10 -7.53 2.54 -9.88
N ASN A 11 -6.27 2.92 -9.67
CA ASN A 11 -5.84 4.32 -9.56
C ASN A 11 -4.63 4.67 -10.45
N GLN A 12 -4.85 4.64 -11.77
CA GLN A 12 -3.81 4.91 -12.76
C GLN A 12 -3.51 6.42 -12.93
N SER A 13 -4.45 7.29 -12.54
CA SER A 13 -4.30 8.74 -12.68
C SER A 13 -3.64 9.42 -11.48
N TYR A 14 -3.03 8.66 -10.58
CA TYR A 14 -2.42 9.15 -9.33
C TYR A 14 -3.34 10.04 -8.48
N SER A 15 -4.63 9.71 -8.43
CA SER A 15 -5.63 10.49 -7.70
C SER A 15 -5.46 10.37 -6.19
N LEU A 16 -5.53 11.49 -5.48
CA LEU A 16 -5.50 11.52 -4.01
C LEU A 16 -6.89 11.42 -3.35
N LYS A 17 -7.97 11.30 -4.14
CA LYS A 17 -9.35 11.41 -3.66
C LYS A 17 -9.81 10.33 -2.67
N ASN A 18 -9.10 9.21 -2.59
CA ASN A 18 -9.40 8.12 -1.66
C ASN A 18 -8.23 7.83 -0.70
N ALA A 19 -7.46 8.87 -0.36
CA ALA A 19 -6.43 8.74 0.67
C ALA A 19 -7.05 8.25 1.99
N ARG A 20 -6.34 7.33 2.63
CA ARG A 20 -6.70 6.65 3.88
C ARG A 20 -5.63 6.96 4.92
N TYR A 21 -5.60 6.23 6.03
CA TYR A 21 -4.72 6.51 7.16
C TYR A 21 -3.57 5.50 7.29
N SER A 22 -2.48 5.95 7.87
CA SER A 22 -1.32 5.13 8.23
C SER A 22 -0.77 5.48 9.61
N GLY A 23 -0.10 4.50 10.23
CA GLY A 23 0.56 4.62 11.52
C GLY A 23 1.76 3.71 11.57
N GLY A 24 2.60 3.86 12.58
CA GLY A 24 3.78 3.03 12.71
C GLY A 24 4.69 3.48 13.84
N VAL A 25 5.66 2.63 14.12
CA VAL A 25 6.73 2.84 15.09
C VAL A 25 8.07 2.59 14.41
N PHE A 26 9.11 3.24 14.88
CA PHE A 26 10.45 3.07 14.33
C PHE A 26 11.53 3.22 15.39
N LEU A 27 12.66 2.57 15.11
CA LEU A 27 13.93 2.75 15.78
C LEU A 27 14.90 3.35 14.77
N LYS A 28 15.72 4.29 15.22
CA LYS A 28 16.71 4.97 14.39
C LYS A 28 18.06 4.95 15.08
N TYR A 29 19.09 4.65 14.31
CA TYR A 29 20.48 4.72 14.71
C TYR A 29 21.22 5.68 13.78
N ASN A 30 21.73 6.79 14.30
CA ASN A 30 22.54 7.74 13.53
C ASN A 30 24.00 7.30 13.59
N PHE A 31 24.61 6.98 12.45
CA PHE A 31 26.03 6.67 12.36
C PHE A 31 26.88 7.94 12.33
N THR A 32 26.38 8.95 11.64
CA THR A 32 26.95 10.30 11.54
C THR A 32 25.81 11.31 11.55
N ASP A 33 26.15 12.60 11.54
CA ASP A 33 25.17 13.69 11.42
C ASP A 33 24.43 13.68 10.07
N TYR A 34 24.95 12.94 9.09
CA TYR A 34 24.42 12.84 7.73
C TYR A 34 23.73 11.51 7.44
N ILE A 35 24.14 10.41 8.07
CA ILE A 35 23.69 9.07 7.71
C ILE A 35 23.06 8.38 8.92
N ALA A 36 21.85 7.87 8.73
CA ALA A 36 21.14 7.09 9.73
C ALA A 36 20.51 5.83 9.14
N LEU A 37 20.30 4.84 10.00
CA LEU A 37 19.54 3.63 9.70
C LEU A 37 18.24 3.66 10.48
N LYS A 38 17.12 3.39 9.79
CA LYS A 38 15.77 3.36 10.34
C LYS A 38 15.18 1.97 10.15
N LEU A 39 14.80 1.32 11.25
CA LEU A 39 13.97 0.12 11.25
C LEU A 39 12.57 0.52 11.67
N ALA A 40 11.55 0.20 10.88
CA ALA A 40 10.17 0.61 11.15
C ALA A 40 9.17 -0.53 10.95
N GLY A 41 8.14 -0.53 11.79
CA GLY A 41 6.91 -1.30 11.61
C GLY A 41 5.76 -0.35 11.30
N ASN A 42 5.15 -0.49 10.13
CA ASN A 42 4.07 0.39 9.66
C ASN A 42 2.78 -0.39 9.47
N TYR A 43 1.67 0.28 9.78
CA TYR A 43 0.33 -0.09 9.37
C TYR A 43 -0.19 0.94 8.38
N ALA A 44 -0.70 0.47 7.24
CA ALA A 44 -1.35 1.33 6.26
C ALA A 44 -2.69 0.73 5.87
N PHE A 45 -3.74 1.51 6.02
CA PHE A 45 -5.02 1.18 5.43
C PHE A 45 -5.06 1.81 4.05
N VAL A 46 -5.24 1.02 3.00
CA VAL A 46 -5.33 1.52 1.62
C VAL A 46 -6.63 1.06 0.98
N GLY A 47 -6.98 1.70 -0.14
CA GLY A 47 -8.10 1.27 -0.97
C GLY A 47 -8.36 2.27 -2.07
N PHE A 48 -9.13 1.85 -3.06
CA PHE A 48 -9.60 2.74 -4.13
C PHE A 48 -10.97 2.31 -4.62
N ASP A 49 -11.65 3.23 -5.27
CA ASP A 49 -12.98 3.02 -5.85
C ASP A 49 -12.96 3.61 -7.27
N ASP A 50 -13.24 2.76 -8.24
CA ASP A 50 -13.25 3.07 -9.67
C ASP A 50 -14.13 4.28 -10.00
N LYS A 51 -15.18 4.54 -9.22
CA LYS A 51 -16.05 5.71 -9.42
C LYS A 51 -15.29 7.04 -9.35
N TYR A 52 -14.14 7.06 -8.66
CA TYR A 52 -13.29 8.25 -8.54
C TYR A 52 -12.26 8.38 -9.67
N SER A 53 -12.13 7.37 -10.53
CA SER A 53 -11.28 7.41 -11.70
C SER A 53 -11.80 8.44 -12.72
N SER A 54 -10.92 9.01 -13.54
CA SER A 54 -11.33 9.85 -14.68
C SER A 54 -11.67 9.02 -15.92
N ASN A 55 -11.18 7.78 -16.00
CA ASN A 55 -11.39 6.89 -17.12
C ASN A 55 -12.82 6.33 -17.12
N VAL A 56 -13.52 6.48 -18.25
CA VAL A 56 -14.89 5.95 -18.43
C VAL A 56 -14.94 4.43 -18.23
N TYR A 57 -13.93 3.71 -18.72
CA TYR A 57 -13.85 2.26 -18.56
C TYR A 57 -13.82 1.84 -17.08
N HIS A 58 -12.96 2.47 -16.28
CA HIS A 58 -12.88 2.18 -14.85
C HIS A 58 -14.20 2.52 -14.15
N LYS A 59 -14.80 3.69 -14.43
CA LYS A 59 -16.12 4.04 -13.87
C LYS A 59 -17.21 3.02 -14.21
N THR A 60 -17.21 2.50 -15.43
CA THR A 60 -18.14 1.46 -15.86
C THR A 60 -17.85 0.13 -15.17
N ARG A 61 -16.57 -0.25 -14.98
CA ARG A 61 -16.14 -1.45 -14.26
C ARG A 61 -16.57 -1.44 -12.78
N ASN A 62 -16.55 -0.27 -12.14
CA ASN A 62 -17.09 -0.03 -10.80
C ASN A 62 -16.55 -0.95 -9.69
N LEU A 63 -15.27 -1.36 -9.79
CA LEU A 63 -14.63 -2.12 -8.72
C LEU A 63 -14.21 -1.20 -7.56
N ASN A 64 -14.18 -1.79 -6.37
CA ASN A 64 -13.57 -1.14 -5.23
C ASN A 64 -12.93 -2.19 -4.31
N PHE A 65 -11.91 -1.76 -3.60
CA PHE A 65 -11.23 -2.60 -2.62
C PHE A 65 -10.73 -1.76 -1.46
N LYS A 66 -10.43 -2.46 -0.37
CA LYS A 66 -9.74 -1.98 0.81
C LYS A 66 -8.71 -3.04 1.18
N SER A 67 -7.56 -2.63 1.68
CA SER A 67 -6.54 -3.56 2.15
C SER A 67 -5.86 -3.01 3.38
N ASN A 68 -5.65 -3.89 4.36
CA ASN A 68 -4.83 -3.61 5.53
C ASN A 68 -3.42 -4.10 5.25
N ILE A 69 -2.45 -3.19 5.28
CA ILE A 69 -1.05 -3.48 5.04
C ILE A 69 -0.29 -3.38 6.36
N TYR A 70 0.43 -4.44 6.70
CA TYR A 70 1.41 -4.45 7.80
C TYR A 70 2.80 -4.61 7.20
N GLU A 71 3.65 -3.61 7.36
CA GLU A 71 4.97 -3.51 6.74
C GLU A 71 6.06 -3.54 7.81
N SER A 72 7.09 -4.34 7.61
CA SER A 72 8.37 -4.25 8.32
C SER A 72 9.43 -3.80 7.34
N VAL A 73 10.15 -2.73 7.66
CA VAL A 73 11.01 -2.05 6.69
C VAL A 73 12.30 -1.55 7.31
N ILE A 74 13.40 -1.72 6.59
CA ILE A 74 14.70 -1.13 6.90
C ILE A 74 15.02 -0.08 5.84
N GLN A 75 15.44 1.11 6.27
CA GLN A 75 15.73 2.23 5.39
C GLN A 75 17.04 2.91 5.82
N ALA A 76 17.87 3.23 4.83
CA ALA A 76 18.93 4.20 4.98
C ALA A 76 18.36 5.61 4.81
N GLU A 77 18.80 6.52 5.64
CA GLU A 77 18.40 7.93 5.64
C GLU A 77 19.64 8.79 5.43
N PHE A 78 19.55 9.72 4.48
CA PHE A 78 20.61 10.67 4.18
C PHE A 78 20.11 12.09 4.39
N ASN A 79 20.73 12.80 5.34
CA ASN A 79 20.44 14.19 5.65
C ASN A 79 21.28 15.08 4.73
N PHE A 80 20.65 16.09 4.12
CA PHE A 80 21.40 17.05 3.29
C PHE A 80 22.20 18.04 4.11
N PHE A 81 21.71 18.40 5.31
CA PHE A 81 22.41 19.29 6.22
C PHE A 81 22.95 18.50 7.41
N GLN A 82 23.99 19.04 8.03
CA GLN A 82 24.45 18.52 9.31
C GLN A 82 23.29 18.58 10.29
N TYR A 83 23.00 17.45 10.92
CA TYR A 83 21.90 17.33 11.86
C TYR A 83 22.41 16.67 13.14
N ASP A 84 22.50 17.46 14.20
CA ASP A 84 22.81 16.97 15.53
C ASP A 84 21.68 17.34 16.50
N VAL A 85 21.29 16.34 17.29
CA VAL A 85 20.27 16.51 18.32
C VAL A 85 20.98 17.12 19.52
N LEU A 86 20.48 18.26 20.03
CA LEU A 86 21.07 19.10 21.09
C LEU A 86 21.96 20.24 20.58
N ASP A 87 22.15 20.38 19.27
CA ASP A 87 22.78 21.55 18.66
C ASP A 87 21.71 22.51 18.12
N PHE A 88 21.72 23.75 18.59
CA PHE A 88 20.76 24.78 18.19
C PHE A 88 21.00 25.37 16.80
N ASP A 89 22.19 25.21 16.23
CA ASP A 89 22.51 25.69 14.88
C ASP A 89 22.15 24.62 13.82
N HIS A 90 22.02 23.35 14.22
CA HIS A 90 21.80 22.20 13.34
C HIS A 90 20.47 21.46 13.58
N ARG A 91 19.39 22.22 13.85
CA ARG A 91 18.09 21.64 14.25
C ARG A 91 17.24 21.13 13.11
N PHE A 92 17.50 21.58 11.88
CA PHE A 92 16.68 21.29 10.71
C PHE A 92 17.50 20.62 9.62
N THR A 93 16.96 19.55 9.04
CA THR A 93 17.50 18.99 7.80
C THR A 93 16.39 18.39 6.94
N PRO A 94 16.36 18.69 5.64
CA PRO A 94 15.71 17.80 4.69
C PRO A 94 16.51 16.50 4.57
N TYR A 95 15.85 15.41 4.21
CA TYR A 95 16.48 14.11 4.03
C TYR A 95 15.79 13.30 2.94
N VAL A 96 16.51 12.33 2.41
CA VAL A 96 15.98 11.27 1.55
C VAL A 96 16.11 9.92 2.25
N THR A 97 15.22 8.99 1.91
CA THR A 97 15.30 7.60 2.35
C THR A 97 15.24 6.64 1.19
N ILE A 98 15.93 5.52 1.34
CA ILE A 98 15.83 4.36 0.46
C ILE A 98 15.89 3.11 1.32
N GLY A 99 15.14 2.08 0.95
CA GLY A 99 15.15 0.85 1.73
C GLY A 99 14.51 -0.34 1.06
N VAL A 100 14.29 -1.36 1.88
CA VAL A 100 13.60 -2.58 1.53
C VAL A 100 12.74 -3.01 2.71
N GLY A 101 11.56 -3.53 2.40
CA GLY A 101 10.63 -4.02 3.40
C GLY A 101 9.84 -5.21 2.89
N MET A 102 9.31 -5.97 3.84
CA MET A 102 8.34 -7.01 3.58
C MET A 102 7.01 -6.54 4.16
N PHE A 103 5.93 -6.76 3.42
CA PHE A 103 4.61 -6.39 3.88
C PHE A 103 3.61 -7.52 3.68
N TRP A 104 2.69 -7.62 4.63
CA TRP A 104 1.51 -8.45 4.54
C TRP A 104 0.33 -7.59 4.11
N TYR A 105 -0.51 -8.10 3.22
CA TYR A 105 -1.70 -7.42 2.72
C TYR A 105 -2.84 -8.42 2.48
N ASN A 106 -4.10 -7.98 2.66
CA ASN A 106 -5.29 -8.79 2.37
C ASN A 106 -6.39 -7.89 1.78
N PRO A 107 -6.56 -7.89 0.44
CA PRO A 107 -7.58 -7.07 -0.21
C PRO A 107 -8.97 -7.66 0.04
N TYR A 108 -9.90 -6.77 0.38
CA TYR A 108 -11.30 -7.09 0.63
C TYR A 108 -12.21 -6.00 0.10
N THR A 109 -13.46 -6.35 -0.16
CA THR A 109 -14.50 -5.41 -0.52
C THR A 109 -15.70 -5.53 0.42
N ILE A 110 -16.58 -4.53 0.41
CA ILE A 110 -17.84 -4.57 1.12
C ILE A 110 -18.94 -4.55 0.07
N TYR A 111 -19.70 -5.64 0.00
CA TYR A 111 -20.83 -5.79 -0.89
C TYR A 111 -22.04 -6.18 -0.07
N ASP A 112 -23.16 -5.47 -0.27
CA ASP A 112 -24.39 -5.60 0.51
C ASP A 112 -24.16 -5.64 2.04
N LYS A 113 -23.40 -4.66 2.54
CA LYS A 113 -23.01 -4.51 3.96
C LYS A 113 -22.19 -5.67 4.55
N LYS A 114 -21.83 -6.68 3.76
CA LYS A 114 -20.99 -7.80 4.17
C LYS A 114 -19.57 -7.65 3.62
N ARG A 115 -18.58 -8.00 4.45
CA ARG A 115 -17.18 -8.02 4.05
C ARG A 115 -16.87 -9.33 3.32
N TYR A 116 -16.22 -9.20 2.17
CA TYR A 116 -15.73 -10.29 1.36
C TYR A 116 -14.23 -10.11 1.11
N ASP A 117 -13.42 -11.06 1.60
CA ASP A 117 -12.00 -11.10 1.25
C ASP A 117 -11.88 -11.58 -0.20
N LEU A 118 -11.14 -10.84 -1.02
CA LEU A 118 -11.14 -11.00 -2.48
C LEU A 118 -10.28 -12.19 -2.92
N ARG A 119 -9.12 -12.38 -2.27
CA ARG A 119 -8.19 -13.46 -2.60
C ARG A 119 -8.83 -14.86 -2.56
N PRO A 120 -9.53 -15.27 -1.48
CA PRO A 120 -10.14 -16.60 -1.42
C PRO A 120 -11.29 -16.78 -2.42
N LEU A 121 -11.98 -15.70 -2.78
CA LEU A 121 -13.07 -15.73 -3.75
C LEU A 121 -12.57 -16.01 -5.17
N GLY A 122 -11.31 -15.68 -5.46
CA GLY A 122 -10.73 -16.02 -6.74
C GLY A 122 -11.22 -15.16 -7.90
N THR A 123 -11.45 -13.85 -7.71
CA THR A 123 -12.17 -13.02 -8.71
C THR A 123 -11.40 -12.83 -10.03
N GLU A 124 -10.09 -13.09 -10.06
CA GLU A 124 -9.27 -13.19 -11.29
C GLU A 124 -9.19 -14.61 -11.86
N GLY A 125 -9.96 -15.55 -11.30
CA GLY A 125 -9.96 -16.98 -11.62
C GLY A 125 -8.82 -17.77 -11.02
N GLN A 126 -8.03 -17.19 -10.11
CA GLN A 126 -6.82 -17.81 -9.56
C GLN A 126 -7.05 -19.17 -8.86
N ASN A 127 -8.29 -19.50 -8.50
CA ASN A 127 -8.63 -20.80 -7.91
C ASN A 127 -8.71 -21.93 -8.95
N TYR A 128 -8.92 -21.62 -10.24
CA TYR A 128 -9.05 -22.62 -11.31
C TYR A 128 -7.67 -23.01 -11.87
N GLU A 129 -7.53 -24.27 -12.30
CA GLU A 129 -6.26 -24.80 -12.82
C GLU A 129 -5.81 -24.10 -14.11
N GLU A 130 -6.76 -23.66 -14.95
CA GLU A 130 -6.52 -22.86 -16.17
C GLU A 130 -5.80 -21.53 -15.88
N TYR A 131 -5.95 -20.98 -14.66
CA TYR A 131 -5.44 -19.66 -14.27
C TYR A 131 -4.54 -19.72 -13.03
N LYS A 132 -3.92 -20.88 -12.77
CA LYS A 132 -3.05 -21.10 -11.61
C LYS A 132 -1.88 -20.10 -11.51
N SER A 133 -1.42 -19.57 -12.64
CA SER A 133 -0.39 -18.53 -12.70
C SER A 133 -0.80 -17.19 -12.08
N ARG A 134 -2.10 -16.94 -11.89
CA ARG A 134 -2.66 -15.73 -11.27
C ARG A 134 -2.74 -15.80 -9.74
N ARG A 135 -2.32 -16.92 -9.14
CA ARG A 135 -2.32 -17.09 -7.69
C ARG A 135 -1.28 -16.17 -7.06
N TYR A 136 -1.74 -15.30 -6.18
CA TYR A 136 -0.89 -14.41 -5.40
C TYR A 136 -0.97 -14.71 -3.91
N THR A 137 0.07 -14.34 -3.18
CA THR A 137 0.19 -14.55 -1.74
C THR A 137 -0.23 -13.30 -0.96
N THR A 138 -0.37 -13.42 0.36
CA THR A 138 -0.64 -12.27 1.25
C THR A 138 0.63 -11.50 1.60
N THR A 139 1.79 -11.81 1.01
CA THR A 139 3.08 -11.25 1.44
C THR A 139 3.93 -10.93 0.23
N ALA A 140 4.45 -9.70 0.19
CA ALA A 140 5.28 -9.21 -0.90
C ALA A 140 6.39 -8.29 -0.35
N VAL A 141 7.33 -7.94 -1.22
CA VAL A 141 8.44 -7.05 -0.91
C VAL A 141 8.12 -5.66 -1.48
N ALA A 142 8.51 -4.63 -0.74
CA ALA A 142 8.42 -3.24 -1.14
C ALA A 142 9.79 -2.57 -1.07
N PHE A 143 10.04 -1.68 -2.03
CA PHE A 143 11.20 -0.81 -2.09
C PHE A 143 10.74 0.64 -1.83
N PRO A 144 10.77 1.11 -0.57
CA PRO A 144 10.46 2.50 -0.25
C PRO A 144 11.53 3.46 -0.74
N ILE A 145 11.10 4.54 -1.37
CA ILE A 145 11.91 5.74 -1.61
C ILE A 145 11.16 6.93 -1.04
N GLY A 146 11.83 7.70 -0.19
CA GLY A 146 11.22 8.76 0.60
C GLY A 146 11.94 10.08 0.56
N LEU A 147 11.18 11.12 0.83
CA LEU A 147 11.62 12.51 0.99
C LEU A 147 10.96 13.03 2.26
N GLY A 148 11.72 13.73 3.08
CA GLY A 148 11.20 14.28 4.32
C GLY A 148 12.03 15.41 4.87
N PHE A 149 11.58 15.94 5.99
CA PHE A 149 12.36 16.87 6.79
C PHE A 149 12.22 16.54 8.28
N LYS A 150 13.26 16.89 9.04
CA LYS A 150 13.30 16.75 10.49
C LYS A 150 13.56 18.11 11.12
N TYR A 151 12.94 18.32 12.26
CA TYR A 151 13.12 19.49 13.10
C TYR A 151 13.27 19.06 14.55
N TRP A 152 14.45 19.29 15.14
CA TRP A 152 14.68 19.11 16.56
C TRP A 152 13.98 20.23 17.34
N MET A 153 13.07 19.86 18.24
CA MET A 153 12.25 20.81 18.98
C MET A 153 12.92 21.18 20.31
N SER A 154 13.01 20.24 21.24
CA SER A 154 13.67 20.43 22.55
C SER A 154 13.89 19.09 23.24
N LYS A 155 14.82 19.02 24.22
CA LYS A 155 15.00 17.87 25.13
C LYS A 155 15.05 16.50 24.44
N GLY A 156 15.73 16.41 23.29
CA GLY A 156 15.85 15.17 22.50
C GLY A 156 14.59 14.74 21.74
N ILE A 157 13.56 15.59 21.66
CA ILE A 157 12.35 15.37 20.86
C ILE A 157 12.55 15.94 19.46
N THR A 158 12.32 15.11 18.45
CA THR A 158 12.40 15.50 17.05
C THR A 158 11.07 15.26 16.37
N PHE A 159 10.58 16.30 15.71
CA PHE A 159 9.46 16.21 14.79
C PHE A 159 9.99 15.90 13.39
N GLY A 160 9.23 15.13 12.61
CA GLY A 160 9.54 14.89 11.21
C GLY A 160 8.30 14.72 10.37
N MET A 161 8.45 14.98 9.08
CA MET A 161 7.46 14.65 8.06
C MET A 161 8.14 13.87 6.96
N GLU A 162 7.49 12.82 6.46
CA GLU A 162 8.01 11.92 5.42
C GLU A 162 6.90 11.62 4.42
N VAL A 163 7.18 11.80 3.13
CA VAL A 163 6.41 11.24 2.03
C VAL A 163 7.27 10.15 1.41
N ALA A 164 6.78 8.92 1.35
CA ALA A 164 7.57 7.81 0.83
C ALA A 164 6.72 6.83 0.02
N SER A 165 7.15 6.60 -1.23
CA SER A 165 6.51 5.72 -2.20
C SER A 165 7.10 4.33 -2.11
N ARG A 166 6.26 3.31 -1.99
CA ARG A 166 6.64 1.90 -2.00
C ARG A 166 6.36 1.33 -3.37
N SER A 167 7.42 1.00 -4.10
CA SER A 167 7.29 0.16 -5.29
C SER A 167 7.23 -1.29 -4.84
N THR A 168 6.19 -2.02 -5.20
CA THR A 168 5.99 -3.39 -4.73
C THR A 168 6.38 -4.44 -5.77
N THR A 169 6.56 -5.68 -5.33
CA THR A 169 6.79 -6.84 -6.21
C THR A 169 5.51 -7.54 -6.64
N THR A 170 4.33 -6.98 -6.32
CA THR A 170 3.03 -7.61 -6.58
C THR A 170 2.14 -6.67 -7.38
N ASP A 171 1.29 -7.27 -8.20
CA ASP A 171 0.27 -6.58 -9.00
C ASP A 171 -1.14 -6.95 -8.53
N TYR A 172 -1.27 -7.41 -7.28
CA TYR A 172 -2.53 -7.90 -6.73
C TYR A 172 -2.88 -7.24 -5.40
N LEU A 173 -2.36 -6.04 -5.15
CA LEU A 173 -2.66 -5.29 -3.92
C LEU A 173 -4.16 -4.91 -3.86
N ASP A 174 -4.82 -4.84 -5.03
CA ASP A 174 -6.24 -4.59 -5.23
C ASP A 174 -7.06 -5.78 -5.74
N ASP A 175 -6.45 -6.96 -5.92
CA ASP A 175 -7.03 -8.16 -6.55
C ASP A 175 -7.38 -8.00 -8.05
N VAL A 176 -6.69 -7.10 -8.76
CA VAL A 176 -6.87 -6.87 -10.20
C VAL A 176 -5.51 -6.87 -10.89
N SER A 177 -5.38 -7.58 -12.02
CA SER A 177 -4.10 -7.64 -12.76
C SER A 177 -4.26 -7.95 -14.25
N THR A 178 -5.12 -8.91 -14.62
CA THR A 178 -5.08 -9.48 -15.97
C THR A 178 -6.36 -9.24 -16.76
N THR A 179 -7.11 -10.30 -17.04
CA THR A 179 -8.30 -10.30 -17.88
C THR A 179 -9.44 -10.98 -17.16
N TYR A 180 -10.65 -10.62 -17.56
CA TYR A 180 -11.85 -11.34 -17.19
C TYR A 180 -11.78 -12.81 -17.59
N VAL A 181 -12.25 -13.67 -16.70
CA VAL A 181 -12.28 -15.12 -16.86
C VAL A 181 -13.60 -15.60 -17.47
N GLY A 182 -14.65 -14.80 -17.30
CA GLY A 182 -16.00 -15.13 -17.72
C GLY A 182 -16.85 -15.59 -16.53
N GLN A 183 -18.10 -15.14 -16.50
CA GLN A 183 -19.04 -15.43 -15.42
C GLN A 183 -19.41 -16.92 -15.34
N ASP A 184 -19.27 -17.66 -16.45
CA ASP A 184 -19.55 -19.10 -16.57
C ASP A 184 -18.71 -19.97 -15.64
N LYS A 185 -17.53 -19.49 -15.22
CA LYS A 185 -16.64 -20.23 -14.30
C LYS A 185 -17.11 -20.11 -12.85
N PHE A 186 -17.83 -19.04 -12.50
CA PHE A 186 -18.26 -18.72 -11.14
C PHE A 186 -19.68 -19.23 -10.84
N VAL A 187 -19.94 -20.50 -11.14
CA VAL A 187 -21.19 -21.18 -10.76
C VAL A 187 -21.09 -21.70 -9.33
N ASP A 188 -22.16 -21.51 -8.55
CA ASP A 188 -22.23 -22.06 -7.19
C ASP A 188 -22.21 -23.59 -7.22
N VAL A 189 -21.47 -24.17 -6.27
CA VAL A 189 -21.40 -25.63 -6.07
C VAL A 189 -22.71 -26.18 -5.49
N ASP A 190 -23.45 -25.34 -4.77
CA ASP A 190 -24.82 -25.61 -4.32
C ASP A 190 -25.83 -24.83 -5.17
N PRO A 191 -26.96 -25.44 -5.59
CA PRO A 191 -27.99 -24.74 -6.35
C PRO A 191 -28.66 -23.66 -5.49
N SER A 192 -28.12 -22.45 -5.56
CA SER A 192 -28.70 -21.23 -5.02
C SER A 192 -29.42 -20.46 -6.13
N PRO A 193 -30.61 -19.87 -5.86
CA PRO A 193 -31.26 -18.97 -6.81
C PRO A 193 -30.52 -17.63 -6.95
N TYR A 194 -29.54 -17.36 -6.08
CA TYR A 194 -28.70 -16.15 -6.10
C TYR A 194 -27.32 -16.46 -6.69
N PRO A 195 -26.76 -15.55 -7.51
CA PRO A 195 -25.42 -15.73 -8.09
C PRO A 195 -24.32 -15.72 -7.02
N ALA A 196 -23.28 -16.52 -7.26
CA ALA A 196 -22.10 -16.61 -6.41
C ALA A 196 -21.50 -15.21 -6.11
N PRO A 197 -21.06 -14.92 -4.88
CA PRO A 197 -20.39 -13.66 -4.55
C PRO A 197 -19.16 -13.39 -5.43
N ALA A 198 -18.41 -14.43 -5.80
CA ALA A 198 -17.27 -14.31 -6.71
C ALA A 198 -17.69 -13.84 -8.12
N ALA A 199 -18.83 -14.32 -8.63
CA ALA A 199 -19.37 -13.91 -9.94
C ALA A 199 -19.74 -12.42 -9.94
N LEU A 200 -20.38 -11.95 -8.86
CA LEU A 200 -20.78 -10.56 -8.70
C LEU A 200 -19.58 -9.61 -8.50
N LEU A 201 -18.58 -10.05 -7.73
CA LEU A 201 -17.41 -9.22 -7.39
C LEU A 201 -16.35 -9.22 -8.48
N GLN A 202 -16.32 -10.24 -9.35
CA GLN A 202 -15.47 -10.26 -10.52
C GLN A 202 -15.85 -9.15 -11.50
N ASP A 203 -17.15 -8.91 -11.73
CA ASP A 203 -17.67 -7.81 -12.57
C ASP A 203 -18.82 -7.07 -11.87
N ARG A 204 -18.54 -5.86 -11.41
CA ARG A 204 -19.50 -4.98 -10.76
C ARG A 204 -20.12 -3.96 -11.71
N SER A 205 -19.87 -4.09 -13.02
CA SER A 205 -20.39 -3.13 -13.99
C SER A 205 -21.91 -3.13 -14.08
N VAL A 206 -22.56 -4.25 -13.75
CA VAL A 206 -24.03 -4.37 -13.71
C VAL A 206 -24.70 -3.40 -12.73
N GLU A 207 -23.94 -2.89 -11.75
CA GLU A 207 -24.42 -1.86 -10.82
C GLU A 207 -24.53 -0.47 -11.47
N VAL A 208 -23.84 -0.24 -12.59
CA VAL A 208 -23.75 1.05 -13.29
C VAL A 208 -24.35 0.97 -14.70
N THR A 209 -24.24 -0.17 -15.36
CA THR A 209 -24.69 -0.40 -16.74
C THR A 209 -25.62 -1.60 -16.84
N GLN A 210 -26.58 -1.56 -17.77
CA GLN A 210 -27.51 -2.67 -17.99
C GLN A 210 -26.85 -3.92 -18.57
N THR A 211 -25.68 -3.78 -19.22
CA THR A 211 -24.94 -4.89 -19.82
C THR A 211 -23.62 -5.14 -19.07
N PRO A 212 -23.33 -6.40 -18.68
CA PRO A 212 -22.04 -6.75 -18.09
C PRO A 212 -20.89 -6.48 -19.07
N ILE A 213 -19.76 -5.99 -18.57
CA ILE A 213 -18.56 -5.76 -19.40
C ILE A 213 -17.54 -6.88 -19.27
N GLY A 214 -17.66 -7.75 -18.27
CA GLY A 214 -16.75 -8.83 -17.88
C GLY A 214 -16.72 -10.03 -18.82
N ILE A 215 -16.54 -9.77 -20.12
CA ILE A 215 -16.44 -10.79 -21.16
C ILE A 215 -15.08 -11.49 -21.06
N LYS A 216 -15.06 -12.82 -21.15
CA LYS A 216 -13.83 -13.63 -21.12
C LYS A 216 -12.75 -13.05 -22.06
N GLY A 217 -11.54 -12.87 -21.52
CA GLY A 217 -10.38 -12.35 -22.25
C GLY A 217 -10.32 -10.83 -22.38
N ARG A 218 -11.39 -10.09 -22.03
CA ARG A 218 -11.32 -8.63 -21.97
C ARG A 218 -10.44 -8.19 -20.82
N GLN A 219 -9.68 -7.12 -21.03
CA GLN A 219 -8.76 -6.57 -20.04
C GLN A 219 -9.49 -6.17 -18.75
N ARG A 220 -9.09 -6.73 -17.61
CA ARG A 220 -9.59 -6.33 -16.29
C ARG A 220 -8.58 -5.44 -15.57
N GLY A 221 -7.28 -5.72 -15.70
CA GLY A 221 -6.16 -4.97 -15.12
C GLY A 221 -4.98 -4.81 -16.08
N ILE A 222 -3.82 -4.40 -15.57
CA ILE A 222 -2.58 -4.17 -16.29
C ILE A 222 -1.42 -4.95 -15.65
N SER A 223 -1.22 -6.18 -16.13
CA SER A 223 -0.17 -7.08 -15.64
C SER A 223 1.27 -6.66 -15.92
N THR A 224 1.49 -5.56 -16.65
CA THR A 224 2.83 -5.06 -16.99
C THR A 224 3.43 -4.16 -15.92
N THR A 225 2.64 -3.69 -14.95
CA THR A 225 3.06 -2.69 -13.97
C THR A 225 2.61 -3.04 -12.57
N ASN A 226 3.53 -3.34 -11.67
CA ASN A 226 3.19 -3.63 -10.28
C ASN A 226 2.55 -2.44 -9.56
N ASP A 227 1.73 -2.79 -8.58
CA ASP A 227 1.10 -1.87 -7.65
C ASP A 227 2.10 -1.11 -6.79
N LYS A 228 1.69 0.09 -6.39
CA LYS A 228 2.42 0.96 -5.48
C LYS A 228 1.50 1.50 -4.40
N TYR A 229 2.08 1.84 -3.26
CA TYR A 229 1.38 2.64 -2.27
C TYR A 229 2.28 3.71 -1.70
N LEU A 230 1.69 4.84 -1.36
CA LEU A 230 2.36 6.02 -0.82
C LEU A 230 1.97 6.16 0.64
N LEU A 231 2.96 6.38 1.50
CA LEU A 231 2.72 6.81 2.87
C LEU A 231 3.14 8.27 3.01
N PHE A 232 2.29 9.04 3.67
CA PHE A 232 2.61 10.37 4.16
C PHE A 232 2.50 10.32 5.69
N GLN A 233 3.58 10.61 6.42
CA GLN A 233 3.60 10.45 7.86
C GLN A 233 4.25 11.65 8.55
N ALA A 234 3.58 12.15 9.59
CA ALA A 234 4.19 12.95 10.62
C ALA A 234 4.73 12.01 11.72
N THR A 235 5.97 12.24 12.14
CA THR A 235 6.70 11.42 13.10
C THR A 235 7.14 12.24 14.29
N LEU A 236 7.12 11.60 15.46
CA LEU A 236 7.73 12.12 16.67
C LEU A 236 8.72 11.07 17.16
N SER A 237 9.97 11.46 17.39
CA SER A 237 10.99 10.56 17.95
C SER A 237 11.62 11.14 19.19
N PHE A 238 11.98 10.25 20.11
CA PHE A 238 12.63 10.56 21.37
C PHE A 238 14.05 9.96 21.34
N ARG A 239 15.07 10.79 21.58
CA ARG A 239 16.45 10.32 21.72
C ARG A 239 16.61 9.63 23.09
N PHE A 240 16.99 8.35 23.07
CA PHE A 240 17.43 7.67 24.30
C PHE A 240 18.90 8.00 24.58
N PRO A 241 19.23 8.60 25.73
CA PRO A 241 20.61 8.86 26.09
C PRO A 241 21.35 7.54 26.34
N THR A 242 22.35 7.26 25.52
CA THR A 242 23.29 6.16 25.78
C THR A 242 24.48 6.75 26.53
N TYR A 243 24.60 6.43 27.82
CA TYR A 243 25.78 6.77 28.61
C TYR A 243 26.94 5.90 28.12
N LYS A 244 27.83 6.45 27.30
CA LYS A 244 29.16 5.87 27.11
C LYS A 244 29.99 6.26 28.32
N CYS A 245 30.39 5.29 29.14
CA CYS A 245 31.45 5.51 30.12
C CYS A 245 32.68 6.00 29.35
N PRO A 246 33.31 7.13 29.76
CA PRO A 246 34.54 7.57 29.12
C PRO A 246 35.58 6.45 29.27
N GLY A 247 36.09 5.97 28.13
CA GLY A 247 37.19 5.01 28.14
C GLY A 247 38.36 5.64 28.90
N GLN A 248 38.90 4.90 29.87
CA GLN A 248 40.14 5.29 30.54
C GLN A 248 41.22 5.52 29.46
N ARG A 249 41.71 6.75 29.37
CA ARG A 249 42.91 7.11 28.62
C ARG A 249 44.13 6.50 29.28
#